data_AF-A0A965GGX1-F1
#
_entry.id   AF-A0A965GGX1-F1
#
_cell.length_a   1.000
_cell.length_b   1.000
_cell.length_c   1.000
_cell.angle_alpha   90.00
_cell.angle_beta   90.00
_cell.angle_gamma   90.00
#
_symmetry.space_group_name_H-M   'P 1'
#
loop_
_entity.id
_entity.type
_entity.pdbx_description
1 polymer ?
#
loop_
_entity_poly.entity_id
_entity_poly.type
_entity_poly.pdbx_seq_one_letter_code
_entity_poly.pdbx_strand_id
1 'polypeptide(L)'
;MTVSKNPLRDGWTIIVKRECATCVMVVPVIARLMRELPSLTVYTQDDPTFPEGVASVSDLDLAASWHADIDTVPSLIFRENGIETKRTFGWLRSEWRELTGIADLGSELPEFRPGCGSMSVDPDIVDKLRVLYGGEILHSRQIEIASAEDEFEAMFSRGYTDGLPVVPPTPERVMRMLSGTTRDPQEIVAIAPPDLVELTIEKIAINAVMAGCLPEYLPWVIAAIEAICTDEYNIHGVLATTMPVAPVIICNGPGTRAISMNSGVNVLGQGNRANLTIGRAVQLIIRNVGGGRPGEVDRAAHGHP
;
A
#
# COMPACT_ATOMS: atom_id res chain seq x y z
N MET A 1 -11.25 -14.61 -2.05
CA MET A 1 -10.12 -15.18 -2.81
C MET A 1 -9.25 -15.96 -1.83
N THR A 2 -8.92 -17.22 -2.09
CA THR A 2 -7.97 -17.98 -1.27
C THR A 2 -6.63 -17.28 -1.31
N VAL A 3 -6.20 -16.72 -0.17
CA VAL A 3 -4.84 -16.19 0.02
C VAL A 3 -3.88 -17.30 -0.37
N SER A 4 -3.16 -17.11 -1.47
CA SER A 4 -2.18 -18.10 -1.94
C SER A 4 -1.12 -18.23 -0.85
N LYS A 5 -0.90 -19.45 -0.36
CA LYS A 5 0.16 -19.73 0.62
C LYS A 5 1.52 -19.41 0.00
N ASN A 6 2.44 -18.91 0.80
CA ASN A 6 3.84 -18.73 0.43
C ASN A 6 4.37 -19.99 -0.31
N PRO A 7 4.70 -19.89 -1.62
CA PRO A 7 5.08 -21.05 -2.42
C PRO A 7 6.54 -21.47 -2.23
N LEU A 8 7.33 -20.66 -1.50
CA LEU A 8 8.76 -20.89 -1.31
C LEU A 8 9.01 -22.09 -0.41
N ARG A 9 10.05 -22.84 -0.76
CA ARG A 9 10.51 -24.02 -0.04
C ARG A 9 11.92 -23.80 0.47
N ASP A 10 12.34 -24.59 1.45
CA ASP A 10 13.74 -24.66 1.84
C ASP A 10 14.61 -25.19 0.69
N GLY A 11 15.85 -24.72 0.65
CA GLY A 11 16.79 -24.99 -0.42
C GLY A 11 17.05 -23.78 -1.31
N TRP A 12 17.50 -24.07 -2.53
CA TRP A 12 17.89 -23.05 -3.50
C TRP A 12 16.67 -22.54 -4.27
N THR A 13 16.57 -21.23 -4.44
CA THR A 13 15.56 -20.62 -5.31
C THR A 13 16.22 -19.57 -6.17
N ILE A 14 15.90 -19.52 -7.46
CA ILE A 14 16.31 -18.44 -8.34
C ILE A 14 15.08 -17.84 -9.00
N ILE A 15 15.00 -16.51 -9.00
CA ILE A 15 13.88 -15.76 -9.57
C ILE A 15 14.43 -14.95 -10.74
N VAL A 16 13.79 -15.10 -11.89
CA VAL A 16 14.23 -14.54 -13.16
C VAL A 16 13.06 -13.97 -13.96
N LYS A 17 13.35 -13.16 -14.97
CA LYS A 17 12.36 -12.69 -15.94
C LYS A 17 12.97 -12.61 -17.33
N ARG A 18 12.22 -12.96 -18.36
CA ARG A 18 12.66 -13.01 -19.75
C ARG A 18 13.04 -11.65 -20.31
N GLU A 19 12.32 -10.60 -19.92
CA GLU A 19 12.62 -9.22 -20.35
C GLU A 19 13.96 -8.68 -19.79
N CYS A 20 14.53 -9.33 -18.77
CA CYS A 20 15.82 -8.95 -18.22
C CYS A 20 16.98 -9.56 -19.05
N ALA A 21 17.74 -8.71 -19.74
CA ALA A 21 18.92 -9.13 -20.51
C ALA A 21 19.97 -9.88 -19.67
N THR A 22 20.08 -9.57 -18.37
CA THR A 22 20.97 -10.29 -17.46
C THR A 22 20.44 -11.68 -17.15
N CYS A 23 19.13 -11.86 -16.95
CA CYS A 23 18.51 -13.18 -16.80
C CYS A 23 18.76 -14.05 -18.04
N VAL A 24 18.56 -13.50 -19.24
CA VAL A 24 18.83 -14.20 -20.51
C VAL A 24 20.29 -14.61 -20.62
N MET A 25 21.21 -13.75 -20.21
CA MET A 25 22.65 -14.03 -20.25
C MET A 25 23.06 -15.15 -19.29
N VAL A 26 22.44 -15.25 -18.11
CA VAL A 26 22.79 -16.29 -17.12
C VAL A 26 22.09 -17.63 -17.34
N VAL A 27 21.24 -17.80 -18.37
CA VAL A 27 20.54 -19.07 -18.64
C VAL A 27 21.48 -20.31 -18.67
N PRO A 28 22.67 -20.27 -19.31
CA PRO A 28 23.60 -21.41 -19.26
C PRO A 28 24.10 -21.73 -17.84
N VAL A 29 24.24 -20.70 -16.98
CA VAL A 29 24.58 -20.86 -15.57
C VAL A 29 23.43 -21.52 -14.82
N ILE A 30 22.19 -21.07 -15.04
CA ILE A 30 20.99 -21.67 -14.40
C ILE A 30 20.88 -23.16 -14.76
N ALA A 31 21.08 -23.51 -16.04
CA ALA A 31 21.06 -24.90 -16.49
C ALA A 31 22.13 -25.77 -15.81
N ARG A 32 23.31 -25.20 -15.51
CA ARG A 32 24.36 -25.87 -14.75
C ARG A 32 23.99 -26.01 -13.27
N LEU A 33 23.50 -24.95 -12.65
CA LEU A 33 23.06 -24.98 -11.25
C LEU A 33 21.95 -26.00 -11.02
N MET A 34 21.02 -26.17 -11.96
CA MET A 34 19.97 -27.20 -11.88
C MET A 34 20.53 -28.63 -11.80
N ARG A 35 21.73 -28.87 -12.33
CA ARG A 35 22.40 -30.18 -12.23
C ARG A 35 23.22 -30.34 -10.95
N GLU A 36 23.81 -29.25 -10.46
CA GLU A 36 24.75 -29.27 -9.32
C GLU A 36 24.08 -28.96 -7.98
N LEU A 37 22.89 -28.33 -7.98
CA LEU A 37 22.11 -27.96 -6.81
C LEU A 37 20.74 -28.68 -6.83
N PRO A 38 20.62 -29.87 -6.22
CA PRO A 38 19.43 -30.72 -6.35
C PRO A 38 18.13 -30.10 -5.80
N SER A 39 18.21 -29.11 -4.91
CA SER A 39 17.05 -28.43 -4.34
C SER A 39 16.68 -27.13 -5.06
N LEU A 40 17.37 -26.78 -6.16
CA LEU A 40 17.12 -25.53 -6.88
C LEU A 40 15.72 -25.53 -7.52
N THR A 41 14.96 -24.47 -7.25
CA THR A 41 13.71 -24.15 -7.94
C THR A 41 13.89 -22.86 -8.73
N VAL A 42 13.51 -22.86 -10.00
CA VAL A 42 13.58 -21.68 -10.89
C VAL A 42 12.18 -21.11 -11.03
N TYR A 43 11.98 -19.84 -10.68
CA TYR A 43 10.72 -19.12 -10.89
C TYR A 43 10.89 -18.04 -11.97
N THR A 44 9.85 -17.83 -12.78
CA THR A 44 9.85 -16.83 -13.86
C THR A 44 8.63 -15.88 -13.77
N GLN A 45 8.88 -14.57 -13.83
CA GLN A 45 7.88 -13.53 -13.54
C GLN A 45 6.96 -13.15 -14.71
N ASP A 46 7.40 -13.36 -15.96
CA ASP A 46 6.79 -12.74 -17.15
C ASP A 46 6.48 -13.74 -18.27
N ASP A 47 7.32 -14.75 -18.49
CA ASP A 47 7.16 -15.76 -19.53
C ASP A 47 7.27 -17.18 -18.93
N PRO A 48 6.16 -17.95 -18.84
CA PRO A 48 6.18 -19.29 -18.24
C PRO A 48 7.03 -20.31 -19.01
N THR A 49 7.51 -19.97 -20.21
CA THR A 49 8.40 -20.83 -21.01
C THR A 49 9.88 -20.52 -20.81
N PHE A 50 10.21 -19.46 -20.07
CA PHE A 50 11.57 -19.05 -19.75
C PHE A 50 12.05 -19.66 -18.40
N PRO A 51 13.34 -19.99 -18.25
CA PRO A 51 14.39 -20.08 -19.27
C PRO A 51 14.25 -21.28 -20.20
N GLU A 52 14.56 -21.11 -21.49
CA GLU A 52 14.46 -22.20 -22.46
C GLU A 52 15.38 -23.39 -22.08
N GLY A 53 14.83 -24.60 -22.04
CA GLY A 53 15.58 -25.82 -21.73
C GLY A 53 15.86 -26.02 -20.23
N VAL A 54 15.30 -25.19 -19.35
CA VAL A 54 15.35 -25.33 -17.90
C VAL A 54 13.94 -25.53 -17.37
N ALA A 55 13.74 -26.49 -16.45
CA ALA A 55 12.47 -26.63 -15.76
C ALA A 55 12.25 -25.44 -14.84
N SER A 56 11.19 -24.65 -15.09
CA SER A 56 10.81 -23.50 -14.28
C SER A 56 9.36 -23.58 -13.82
N VAL A 57 9.06 -22.81 -12.77
CA VAL A 57 7.73 -22.60 -12.21
C VAL A 57 7.30 -21.19 -12.59
N SER A 58 6.08 -21.07 -13.13
CA SER A 58 5.47 -19.78 -13.41
C SER A 58 5.23 -19.00 -12.12
N ASP A 59 5.68 -17.76 -12.08
CA ASP A 59 5.43 -16.77 -11.02
C ASP A 59 4.74 -15.53 -11.59
N LEU A 60 3.83 -15.73 -12.56
CA LEU A 60 3.03 -14.66 -13.18
C LEU A 60 2.11 -13.94 -12.19
N ASP A 61 1.74 -14.59 -11.09
CA ASP A 61 1.00 -13.97 -9.99
C ASP A 61 1.93 -13.25 -9.01
N LEU A 62 3.25 -13.43 -9.15
CA LEU A 62 4.32 -12.84 -8.35
C LEU A 62 4.33 -13.29 -6.88
N ALA A 63 3.65 -14.40 -6.55
CA ALA A 63 3.60 -14.90 -5.18
C ALA A 63 4.99 -15.28 -4.65
N ALA A 64 5.81 -15.97 -5.44
CA ALA A 64 7.15 -16.36 -5.03
C ALA A 64 8.06 -15.13 -4.90
N SER A 65 8.00 -14.23 -5.88
CA SER A 65 8.76 -12.95 -5.87
C SER A 65 8.40 -12.06 -4.68
N TRP A 66 7.11 -11.95 -4.35
CA TRP A 66 6.63 -11.19 -3.20
C TRP A 66 7.10 -11.79 -1.88
N HIS A 67 6.87 -13.09 -1.66
CA HIS A 67 7.24 -13.74 -0.40
C HIS A 67 8.76 -13.93 -0.21
N ALA A 68 9.54 -13.80 -1.28
CA ALA A 68 10.99 -13.79 -1.24
C ALA A 68 11.57 -12.38 -1.12
N ASP A 69 10.75 -11.33 -1.09
CA ASP A 69 11.19 -9.93 -1.01
C ASP A 69 12.25 -9.61 -2.10
N ILE A 70 11.91 -9.93 -3.35
CA ILE A 70 12.81 -9.73 -4.50
C ILE A 70 12.65 -8.33 -5.05
N ASP A 71 13.72 -7.54 -4.95
CA ASP A 71 13.80 -6.21 -5.56
C ASP A 71 14.37 -6.25 -6.98
N THR A 72 15.24 -7.21 -7.27
CA THR A 72 16.03 -7.27 -8.51
C THR A 72 16.10 -8.69 -9.03
N VAL A 73 16.16 -8.87 -10.34
CA VAL A 73 16.36 -10.17 -11.00
C VAL A 73 17.54 -10.09 -11.99
N PRO A 74 18.33 -11.17 -12.17
CA PRO A 74 18.21 -12.45 -11.47
C PRO A 74 18.64 -12.35 -10.00
N SER A 75 17.98 -13.11 -9.12
CA SER A 75 18.38 -13.27 -7.72
C SER A 75 18.36 -14.74 -7.35
N LEU A 76 19.50 -15.24 -6.88
CA LEU A 76 19.66 -16.59 -6.35
C LEU A 76 19.68 -16.50 -4.82
N ILE A 77 18.77 -17.21 -4.18
CA ILE A 77 18.58 -17.23 -2.73
C ILE A 77 18.71 -18.65 -2.18
N PHE A 78 19.14 -18.75 -0.91
CA PHE A 78 19.13 -20.01 -0.16
C PHE A 78 18.31 -19.85 1.12
N ARG A 79 17.39 -20.78 1.36
CA ARG A 79 16.51 -20.81 2.53
C ARG A 79 16.75 -22.08 3.35
N GLU A 80 16.77 -21.93 4.66
CA GLU A 80 16.85 -23.04 5.62
C GLU A 80 15.90 -22.77 6.79
N ASN A 81 15.06 -23.75 7.15
CA ASN A 81 14.02 -23.63 8.17
C ASN A 81 13.07 -22.43 7.93
N GLY A 82 12.74 -22.17 6.67
CA GLY A 82 11.88 -21.07 6.24
C GLY A 82 12.56 -19.70 6.21
N ILE A 83 13.82 -19.59 6.63
CA ILE A 83 14.56 -18.32 6.74
C ILE A 83 15.56 -18.20 5.59
N GLU A 84 15.57 -17.05 4.92
CA GLU A 84 16.62 -16.74 3.95
C GLU A 84 17.96 -16.49 4.66
N THR A 85 19.01 -17.17 4.24
CA THR A 85 20.35 -17.03 4.83
C THR A 85 21.36 -16.40 3.88
N LYS A 86 21.09 -16.43 2.56
CA LYS A 86 22.00 -15.92 1.52
C LYS A 86 21.19 -15.43 0.31
N ARG A 87 21.64 -14.35 -0.35
CA ARG A 87 21.16 -13.94 -1.67
C ARG A 87 22.22 -13.27 -2.55
N THR A 88 21.93 -13.21 -3.84
CA THR A 88 22.63 -12.39 -4.83
C THR A 88 21.72 -11.32 -5.45
N PHE A 89 22.32 -10.29 -6.06
CA PHE A 89 21.60 -9.22 -6.75
C PHE A 89 22.14 -9.02 -8.17
N GLY A 90 21.37 -9.44 -9.17
CA GLY A 90 21.85 -9.46 -10.54
C GLY A 90 22.94 -10.50 -10.74
N TRP A 91 23.92 -10.19 -11.59
CA TRP A 91 25.06 -11.07 -11.85
C TRP A 91 26.36 -10.42 -11.41
N LEU A 92 26.97 -10.97 -10.36
CA LEU A 92 28.37 -10.77 -10.02
C LEU A 92 29.00 -12.16 -9.85
N ARG A 93 29.94 -12.50 -10.72
CA ARG A 93 30.46 -13.86 -10.84
C ARG A 93 31.07 -14.34 -9.52
N SER A 94 31.87 -13.50 -8.85
CA SER A 94 32.47 -13.83 -7.55
C SER A 94 31.42 -14.18 -6.49
N GLU A 95 30.35 -13.38 -6.37
CA GLU A 95 29.27 -13.62 -5.40
C GLU A 95 28.56 -14.95 -5.68
N TRP A 96 28.21 -15.23 -6.94
CA TRP A 96 27.55 -16.47 -7.30
C TRP A 96 28.43 -17.69 -7.04
N ARG A 97 29.75 -17.59 -7.29
CA ARG A 97 30.71 -18.64 -6.98
C ARG A 97 30.86 -18.88 -5.49
N GLU A 98 30.96 -17.81 -4.70
CA GLU A 98 31.04 -17.89 -3.24
C GLU A 98 29.77 -18.50 -2.64
N LEU A 99 28.61 -18.03 -3.11
CA LEU A 99 27.30 -18.46 -2.63
C LEU A 99 27.06 -19.94 -2.93
N THR A 100 27.36 -20.39 -4.15
CA THR A 100 27.11 -21.77 -4.61
C THR A 100 28.24 -22.75 -4.29
N GLY A 101 29.47 -22.26 -4.03
CA GLY A 101 30.67 -23.08 -3.89
C GLY A 101 31.26 -23.61 -5.20
N ILE A 102 30.75 -23.19 -6.36
CA ILE A 102 31.18 -23.70 -7.68
C ILE A 102 32.24 -22.76 -8.27
N ALA A 103 33.52 -23.11 -8.12
CA ALA A 103 34.65 -22.20 -8.39
C ALA A 103 34.77 -21.71 -9.84
N ASP A 104 34.31 -22.47 -10.83
CA ASP A 104 34.42 -22.17 -12.27
C ASP A 104 33.09 -21.72 -12.90
N LEU A 105 32.07 -21.44 -12.08
CA LEU A 105 30.74 -21.01 -12.54
C LEU A 105 30.85 -19.75 -13.42
N GLY A 106 30.20 -19.75 -14.59
CA GLY A 106 30.10 -18.58 -15.46
C GLY A 106 31.43 -18.04 -16.00
N SER A 107 32.44 -18.89 -16.19
CA SER A 107 33.77 -18.47 -16.67
C SER A 107 33.74 -17.77 -18.05
N GLU A 108 32.78 -18.12 -18.89
CA GLU A 108 32.57 -17.55 -20.24
C GLU A 108 31.72 -16.26 -20.24
N LEU A 109 31.11 -15.90 -19.10
CA LEU A 109 30.25 -14.71 -18.98
C LEU A 109 31.07 -13.49 -18.52
N PRO A 110 30.60 -12.24 -18.66
CA PRO A 110 31.25 -11.10 -18.03
C PRO A 110 31.37 -11.25 -16.50
N GLU A 111 32.30 -10.52 -15.87
CA GLU A 111 32.46 -10.54 -14.42
C GLU A 111 31.21 -10.00 -13.70
N PHE A 112 30.60 -8.95 -14.24
CA PHE A 112 29.47 -8.27 -13.65
C PHE A 112 28.45 -7.85 -14.71
N ARG A 113 27.16 -7.94 -14.38
CA ARG A 113 26.08 -7.25 -15.09
C ARG A 113 24.95 -6.93 -14.11
N PRO A 114 24.46 -5.68 -14.09
CA PRO A 114 23.35 -5.32 -13.21
C PRO A 114 22.09 -6.11 -13.58
N GLY A 115 21.27 -6.42 -12.58
CA GLY A 115 19.93 -6.96 -12.81
C GLY A 115 18.93 -5.89 -13.27
N CYS A 116 17.68 -6.29 -13.42
CA CYS A 116 16.54 -5.39 -13.61
C CYS A 116 15.63 -5.43 -12.38
N GLY A 117 14.85 -4.37 -12.16
CA GLY A 117 13.83 -4.37 -11.10
C GLY A 117 12.87 -5.55 -11.24
N SER A 118 12.56 -6.19 -10.11
CA SER A 118 11.55 -7.23 -10.02
C SER A 118 10.17 -6.68 -10.38
N MET A 119 9.32 -7.49 -11.02
CA MET A 119 7.93 -7.10 -11.23
C MET A 119 7.16 -6.96 -9.89
N SER A 120 7.57 -7.67 -8.84
CA SER A 120 6.90 -7.58 -7.52
C SER A 120 7.04 -6.24 -6.81
N VAL A 121 7.97 -5.39 -7.24
CA VAL A 121 8.17 -4.03 -6.68
C VAL A 121 7.73 -2.93 -7.63
N ASP A 122 7.07 -3.28 -8.74
CA ASP A 122 6.56 -2.33 -9.70
C ASP A 122 5.47 -1.45 -9.04
N PRO A 123 5.62 -0.10 -9.04
CA PRO A 123 4.67 0.83 -8.44
C PRO A 123 3.23 0.67 -8.93
N ASP A 124 3.02 0.17 -10.15
CA ASP A 124 1.69 0.03 -10.75
C ASP A 124 0.92 -1.18 -10.21
N ILE A 125 1.61 -2.17 -9.63
CA ILE A 125 1.00 -3.41 -9.13
C ILE A 125 1.29 -3.72 -7.66
N VAL A 126 2.28 -3.08 -7.03
CA VAL A 126 2.69 -3.37 -5.64
C VAL A 126 1.54 -3.27 -4.65
N ASP A 127 0.61 -2.32 -4.82
CA ASP A 127 -0.54 -2.17 -3.92
C ASP A 127 -1.54 -3.33 -4.10
N LYS A 128 -1.70 -3.83 -5.33
CA LYS A 128 -2.50 -5.03 -5.61
C LYS A 128 -1.85 -6.27 -4.98
N LEU A 129 -0.52 -6.40 -5.08
CA LEU A 129 0.20 -7.49 -4.44
C LEU A 129 0.10 -7.42 -2.91
N ARG A 130 0.13 -6.22 -2.33
CA ARG A 130 -0.08 -6.02 -0.88
C ARG A 130 -1.47 -6.49 -0.44
N VAL A 131 -2.50 -6.26 -1.25
CA VAL A 131 -3.85 -6.79 -0.99
C VAL A 131 -3.90 -8.32 -1.12
N LEU A 132 -3.22 -8.89 -2.14
CA LEU A 132 -3.25 -10.33 -2.39
C LEU A 132 -2.44 -11.14 -1.37
N TYR A 133 -1.30 -10.62 -0.91
CA TYR A 133 -0.29 -11.37 -0.18
C TYR A 133 0.13 -10.75 1.16
N GLY A 134 -0.33 -9.53 1.49
CA GLY A 134 0.01 -8.82 2.73
C GLY A 134 -0.72 -9.32 3.99
N GLY A 135 -1.64 -10.28 3.85
CA GLY A 135 -2.45 -10.81 4.96
C GLY A 135 -3.75 -10.04 5.21
N GLU A 136 -4.52 -10.45 6.22
CA GLU A 136 -5.75 -9.76 6.64
C GLU A 136 -5.41 -8.49 7.42
N ILE A 137 -5.11 -7.42 6.69
CA ILE A 137 -4.83 -6.10 7.27
C ILE A 137 -6.11 -5.24 7.33
N LEU A 138 -7.01 -5.44 6.37
CA LEU A 138 -8.27 -4.69 6.26
C LEU A 138 -9.42 -5.52 6.86
N HIS A 139 -10.15 -4.95 7.81
CA HIS A 139 -11.27 -5.59 8.49
C HIS A 139 -12.61 -4.90 8.21
N SER A 140 -12.59 -3.70 7.65
CA SER A 140 -13.79 -2.94 7.34
C SER A 140 -14.60 -3.64 6.24
N ARG A 141 -15.93 -3.57 6.37
CA ARG A 141 -16.85 -4.24 5.45
C ARG A 141 -16.61 -3.76 4.00
N GLN A 142 -16.29 -4.69 3.11
CA GLN A 142 -16.24 -4.42 1.69
C GLN A 142 -17.64 -4.29 1.10
N ILE A 143 -17.84 -3.28 0.27
CA ILE A 143 -19.09 -3.03 -0.44
C ILE A 143 -18.82 -3.26 -1.92
N GLU A 144 -19.48 -4.26 -2.50
CA GLU A 144 -19.40 -4.51 -3.94
C GLU A 144 -20.26 -3.50 -4.71
N ILE A 145 -19.68 -2.97 -5.78
CA ILE A 145 -20.36 -2.15 -6.78
C ILE A 145 -20.50 -3.00 -8.04
N ALA A 146 -21.70 -3.06 -8.60
CA ALA A 146 -21.92 -3.83 -9.82
C ALA A 146 -21.12 -3.21 -10.98
N SER A 147 -20.64 -4.02 -11.92
CA SER A 147 -19.82 -3.51 -13.04
C SER A 147 -20.52 -2.48 -13.94
N ALA A 148 -21.86 -2.44 -13.92
CA ALA A 148 -22.67 -1.48 -14.66
C ALA A 148 -23.09 -0.25 -13.82
N GLU A 149 -22.76 -0.21 -12.53
CA GLU A 149 -23.08 0.90 -11.63
C GLU A 149 -21.93 1.93 -11.67
N ASP A 150 -22.27 3.22 -11.75
CA ASP A 150 -21.29 4.30 -11.61
C ASP A 150 -20.90 4.43 -10.14
N GLU A 151 -19.62 4.20 -9.82
CA GLU A 151 -19.14 4.18 -8.44
C GLU A 151 -19.27 5.54 -7.74
N PHE A 152 -19.14 6.66 -8.46
CA PHE A 152 -19.25 7.99 -7.88
C PHE A 152 -20.71 8.30 -7.52
N GLU A 153 -21.64 8.01 -8.43
CA GLU A 153 -23.08 8.17 -8.19
C GLU A 153 -23.60 7.18 -7.14
N ALA A 154 -23.05 5.96 -7.08
CA ALA A 154 -23.36 4.99 -6.03
C ALA A 154 -22.95 5.51 -4.65
N MET A 155 -21.74 6.06 -4.52
CA MET A 155 -21.27 6.64 -3.26
C MET A 155 -22.08 7.88 -2.87
N PHE A 156 -22.46 8.71 -3.84
CA PHE A 156 -23.33 9.87 -3.61
C PHE A 156 -24.72 9.44 -3.12
N SER A 157 -25.39 8.55 -3.85
CA SER A 157 -26.76 8.08 -3.54
C SER A 157 -26.86 7.32 -2.22
N ARG A 158 -25.80 6.61 -1.81
CA ARG A 158 -25.70 5.95 -0.50
C ARG A 158 -25.33 6.92 0.64
N GLY A 159 -25.13 8.19 0.31
CA GLY A 159 -24.86 9.25 1.27
C GLY A 159 -23.48 9.13 1.90
N TYR A 160 -22.46 8.64 1.18
CA TYR A 160 -21.07 8.55 1.67
C TYR A 160 -20.25 9.81 1.42
N THR A 161 -20.78 10.74 0.62
CA THR A 161 -20.10 11.98 0.27
C THR A 161 -20.64 13.17 1.04
N ASP A 162 -19.86 14.23 1.07
CA ASP A 162 -20.19 15.56 1.56
C ASP A 162 -20.89 16.43 0.49
N GLY A 163 -21.43 15.81 -0.56
CA GLY A 163 -22.03 16.50 -1.71
C GLY A 163 -21.07 16.71 -2.89
N LEU A 164 -19.78 16.49 -2.69
CA LEU A 164 -18.76 16.48 -3.75
C LEU A 164 -18.39 15.04 -4.14
N PRO A 165 -17.85 14.81 -5.36
CA PRO A 165 -17.26 13.52 -5.69
C PRO A 165 -16.16 13.14 -4.69
N VAL A 166 -16.10 11.86 -4.36
CA VAL A 166 -15.06 11.27 -3.50
C VAL A 166 -14.25 10.27 -4.30
N VAL A 167 -13.02 9.99 -3.87
CA VAL A 167 -12.24 8.89 -4.44
C VAL A 167 -12.74 7.56 -3.85
N PRO A 168 -13.13 6.57 -4.66
CA PRO A 168 -13.56 5.28 -4.15
C PRO A 168 -12.44 4.59 -3.35
N PRO A 169 -12.66 4.21 -2.09
CA PRO A 169 -11.64 3.64 -1.22
C PRO A 169 -11.46 2.14 -1.49
N THR A 170 -10.89 1.79 -2.65
CA THR A 170 -10.57 0.39 -2.97
C THR A 170 -9.53 -0.16 -2.00
N PRO A 171 -9.47 -1.49 -1.77
CA PRO A 171 -8.48 -2.11 -0.91
C PRO A 171 -7.04 -1.65 -1.20
N GLU A 172 -6.66 -1.54 -2.48
CA GLU A 172 -5.33 -1.09 -2.90
C GLU A 172 -5.05 0.35 -2.46
N ARG A 173 -6.02 1.26 -2.65
CA ARG A 173 -5.88 2.67 -2.25
C ARG A 173 -5.81 2.82 -0.74
N VAL A 174 -6.58 2.04 0.02
CA VAL A 174 -6.54 2.04 1.49
C VAL A 174 -5.22 1.47 1.99
N MET A 175 -4.75 0.34 1.43
CA MET A 175 -3.45 -0.25 1.74
C MET A 175 -2.28 0.70 1.43
N ARG A 176 -2.38 1.49 0.36
CA ARG A 176 -1.42 2.56 0.06
C ARG A 176 -1.51 3.70 1.06
N MET A 177 -2.73 4.13 1.42
CA MET A 177 -2.94 5.19 2.42
C MET A 177 -2.30 4.82 3.75
N LEU A 178 -2.46 3.56 4.18
CA LEU A 178 -1.88 3.04 5.42
C LEU A 178 -0.35 3.06 5.44
N SER A 179 0.35 3.10 4.30
CA SER A 179 1.82 3.27 4.28
C SER A 179 2.28 4.62 4.80
N GLY A 180 1.36 5.58 4.97
CA GLY A 180 1.64 6.89 5.57
C GLY A 180 1.87 6.86 7.09
N THR A 181 1.64 5.72 7.75
CA THR A 181 1.78 5.56 9.20
C THR A 181 2.42 4.21 9.54
N THR A 182 3.04 4.12 10.71
CA THR A 182 3.53 2.86 11.29
C THR A 182 2.58 2.31 12.35
N ARG A 183 1.46 2.98 12.61
CA ARG A 183 0.44 2.55 13.58
C ARG A 183 -0.32 1.35 13.06
N ASP A 184 -0.80 0.51 13.98
CA ASP A 184 -1.60 -0.67 13.64
C ASP A 184 -2.94 -0.22 13.01
N PRO A 185 -3.33 -0.74 11.83
CA PRO A 185 -4.63 -0.43 11.21
C PRO A 185 -5.85 -0.67 12.12
N GLN A 186 -5.73 -1.59 13.08
CA GLN A 186 -6.78 -1.91 14.06
C GLN A 186 -6.68 -1.12 15.36
N GLU A 187 -5.67 -0.25 15.51
CA GLU A 187 -5.57 0.64 16.65
C GLU A 187 -6.75 1.61 16.67
N ILE A 188 -7.46 1.66 17.81
CA ILE A 188 -8.54 2.59 18.05
C ILE A 188 -7.92 3.93 18.45
N VAL A 189 -8.08 4.94 17.60
CA VAL A 189 -7.60 6.30 17.80
C VAL A 189 -8.54 7.09 18.70
N ALA A 190 -9.84 6.93 18.49
CA ALA A 190 -10.87 7.65 19.24
C ALA A 190 -12.22 6.92 19.17
N ILE A 191 -13.19 7.41 19.93
CA ILE A 191 -14.60 7.05 19.79
C ILE A 191 -15.29 8.25 19.13
N ALA A 192 -15.78 8.10 17.90
CA ALA A 192 -16.41 9.17 17.15
C ALA A 192 -17.83 9.44 17.65
N PRO A 193 -18.13 10.63 18.21
CA PRO A 193 -19.50 11.04 18.40
C PRO A 193 -20.11 11.53 17.08
N PRO A 194 -21.45 11.66 16.98
CA PRO A 194 -22.48 11.26 17.96
C PRO A 194 -22.71 9.76 18.18
N ASP A 195 -22.43 8.90 17.20
CA ASP A 195 -22.82 7.48 17.25
C ASP A 195 -21.94 6.64 18.21
N LEU A 196 -20.87 7.24 18.74
CA LEU A 196 -19.88 6.64 19.64
C LEU A 196 -19.25 5.37 19.05
N VAL A 197 -18.94 5.43 17.76
CA VAL A 197 -18.31 4.34 17.02
C VAL A 197 -16.79 4.42 17.16
N GLU A 198 -16.14 3.29 17.42
CA GLU A 198 -14.68 3.19 17.43
C GLU A 198 -14.08 3.60 16.08
N LEU A 199 -13.18 4.57 16.10
CA LEU A 199 -12.38 5.02 14.96
C LEU A 199 -11.04 4.31 14.97
N THR A 200 -10.93 3.28 14.13
CA THR A 200 -9.65 2.62 13.86
C THR A 200 -8.83 3.41 12.84
N ILE A 201 -7.51 3.19 12.82
CA ILE A 201 -6.62 3.73 11.78
C ILE A 201 -7.13 3.36 10.37
N GLU A 202 -7.62 2.13 10.16
CA GLU A 202 -8.23 1.70 8.90
C GLU A 202 -9.41 2.58 8.48
N LYS A 203 -10.36 2.86 9.39
CA LYS A 203 -11.53 3.71 9.11
C LYS A 203 -11.13 5.15 8.79
N ILE A 204 -10.10 5.66 9.46
CA ILE A 204 -9.51 6.97 9.17
C ILE A 204 -8.89 6.97 7.77
N ALA A 205 -8.12 5.94 7.42
CA ALA A 205 -7.50 5.80 6.11
C ALA A 205 -8.54 5.71 4.98
N ILE A 206 -9.63 4.96 5.16
CA ILE A 206 -10.74 4.87 4.20
C ILE A 206 -11.30 6.26 3.86
N ASN A 207 -11.62 7.06 4.88
CA ASN A 207 -12.18 8.40 4.67
C ASN A 207 -11.12 9.40 4.15
N ALA A 208 -9.84 9.22 4.53
CA ALA A 208 -8.74 10.00 3.97
C ALA A 208 -8.57 9.73 2.46
N VAL A 209 -8.70 8.48 2.02
CA VAL A 209 -8.75 8.14 0.58
C VAL A 209 -9.92 8.86 -0.06
N MET A 210 -11.13 8.74 0.51
CA MET A 210 -12.34 9.40 -0.01
C MET A 210 -12.18 10.91 -0.20
N ALA A 211 -11.53 11.58 0.75
CA ALA A 211 -11.24 13.01 0.69
C ALA A 211 -10.20 13.37 -0.39
N GLY A 212 -9.45 12.40 -0.91
CA GLY A 212 -8.36 12.61 -1.85
C GLY A 212 -7.02 12.92 -1.20
N CYS A 213 -6.80 12.54 0.07
CA CYS A 213 -5.50 12.69 0.72
C CYS A 213 -4.40 11.88 0.01
N LEU A 214 -3.15 12.27 0.25
CA LEU A 214 -1.98 11.44 -0.02
C LEU A 214 -1.57 10.70 1.27
N PRO A 215 -0.85 9.56 1.20
CA PRO A 215 -0.41 8.82 2.38
C PRO A 215 0.33 9.68 3.41
N GLU A 216 1.20 10.58 2.96
CA GLU A 216 1.94 11.51 3.82
C GLU A 216 1.04 12.51 4.58
N TYR A 217 -0.24 12.62 4.22
CA TYR A 217 -1.23 13.45 4.93
C TYR A 217 -1.93 12.67 6.05
N LEU A 218 -1.92 11.32 6.01
CA LEU A 218 -2.63 10.48 6.97
C LEU A 218 -2.24 10.78 8.43
N PRO A 219 -0.95 10.95 8.80
CA PRO A 219 -0.58 11.31 10.16
C PRO A 219 -1.24 12.60 10.68
N TRP A 220 -1.44 13.58 9.78
CA TRP A 220 -2.11 14.84 10.14
C TRP A 220 -3.61 14.66 10.36
N VAL A 221 -4.25 13.79 9.57
CA VAL A 221 -5.67 13.44 9.77
C VAL A 221 -5.84 12.71 11.10
N ILE A 222 -4.97 11.74 11.40
CA ILE A 222 -4.99 11.00 12.68
C ILE A 222 -4.84 11.97 13.86
N ALA A 223 -3.83 12.84 13.83
CA ALA A 223 -3.61 13.82 14.90
C ALA A 223 -4.79 14.80 15.06
N ALA A 224 -5.44 15.19 13.96
CA ALA A 224 -6.62 16.03 14.01
C ALA A 224 -7.81 15.32 14.68
N ILE A 225 -8.02 14.04 14.38
CA ILE A 225 -9.05 13.21 15.04
C ILE A 225 -8.77 13.08 16.54
N GLU A 226 -7.53 12.79 16.93
CA GLU A 226 -7.12 12.74 18.34
C GLU A 226 -7.39 14.06 19.07
N ALA A 227 -7.19 15.20 18.40
CA ALA A 227 -7.41 16.51 18.99
C ALA A 227 -8.90 16.85 19.18
N ILE A 228 -9.75 16.55 18.20
CA ILE A 228 -11.17 16.95 18.25
C ILE A 228 -12.07 15.96 19.00
N CYS A 229 -11.67 14.68 19.07
CA CYS A 229 -12.42 13.64 19.77
C CYS A 229 -12.02 13.55 21.25
N THR A 230 -11.96 14.70 21.92
CA THR A 230 -11.74 14.81 23.36
C THR A 230 -12.96 15.41 24.06
N ASP A 231 -13.12 15.12 25.35
CA ASP A 231 -14.19 15.72 26.16
C ASP A 231 -14.04 17.25 26.27
N GLU A 232 -12.80 17.76 26.23
CA GLU A 232 -12.51 19.20 26.32
C GLU A 232 -12.89 19.94 25.04
N TYR A 233 -12.57 19.39 23.87
CA TYR A 233 -12.99 19.99 22.59
C TYR A 233 -14.47 19.77 22.31
N ASN A 234 -15.00 18.60 22.68
CA ASN A 234 -16.41 18.22 22.54
C ASN A 234 -16.98 18.44 21.13
N ILE A 235 -16.46 17.71 20.14
CA ILE A 235 -16.93 17.79 18.76
C ILE A 235 -18.44 17.48 18.62
N HIS A 236 -19.03 16.67 19.52
CA HIS A 236 -20.48 16.47 19.54
C HIS A 236 -21.25 17.78 19.77
N GLY A 237 -20.84 18.56 20.76
CA GLY A 237 -21.44 19.86 21.06
C GLY A 237 -21.29 20.85 19.90
N VAL A 238 -20.16 20.78 19.18
CA VAL A 238 -19.93 21.57 17.96
C VAL A 238 -20.91 21.22 16.84
N LEU A 239 -21.24 19.93 16.66
CA LEU A 239 -22.23 19.50 15.65
C LEU A 239 -23.68 19.82 16.06
N ALA A 240 -24.00 19.67 17.35
CA ALA A 240 -25.37 19.81 17.85
C ALA A 240 -25.85 21.27 17.94
N THR A 241 -24.97 22.25 17.75
CA THR A 241 -25.32 23.68 17.80
C THR A 241 -26.04 24.15 16.54
N THR A 242 -26.90 25.16 16.68
CA THR A 242 -27.58 25.79 15.54
C THR A 242 -26.75 26.89 14.86
N MET A 243 -25.60 27.26 15.44
CA MET A 243 -24.65 28.21 14.85
C MET A 243 -23.72 27.47 13.87
N PRO A 244 -23.37 28.01 12.69
CA PRO A 244 -22.33 27.44 11.85
C PRO A 244 -20.99 27.46 12.57
N VAL A 245 -20.44 26.29 12.87
CA VAL A 245 -19.10 26.14 13.45
C VAL A 245 -18.34 25.12 12.64
N ALA A 246 -17.07 25.41 12.34
CA ALA A 246 -16.16 24.49 11.69
C ALA A 246 -14.84 24.45 12.48
N PRO A 247 -14.28 23.25 12.76
CA PRO A 247 -12.96 23.13 13.35
C PRO A 247 -11.89 23.80 12.46
N VAL A 248 -11.09 24.67 13.05
CA VAL A 248 -9.88 25.20 12.40
C VAL A 248 -8.69 24.39 12.88
N ILE A 249 -8.07 23.64 11.97
CA ILE A 249 -6.88 22.84 12.27
C ILE A 249 -5.64 23.70 12.01
N ILE A 250 -4.87 23.98 13.06
CA ILE A 250 -3.63 24.77 12.98
C ILE A 250 -2.44 23.82 13.05
N CYS A 251 -1.73 23.65 11.95
CA CYS A 251 -0.57 22.78 11.85
C CYS A 251 0.74 23.59 11.97
N ASN A 252 1.72 23.05 12.70
CA ASN A 252 3.03 23.69 12.87
C ASN A 252 4.16 22.66 12.77
N GLY A 253 5.35 23.13 12.38
CA GLY A 253 6.59 22.34 12.39
C GLY A 253 7.11 21.98 11.00
N PRO A 254 8.27 21.30 10.91
CA PRO A 254 8.91 20.95 9.64
C PRO A 254 8.07 20.03 8.75
N GLY A 255 7.20 19.20 9.34
CA GLY A 255 6.35 18.28 8.59
C GLY A 255 5.36 18.99 7.66
N THR A 256 4.89 20.20 8.00
CA THR A 256 3.97 20.96 7.13
C THR A 256 4.65 21.32 5.79
N ARG A 257 5.95 21.61 5.82
CA ARG A 257 6.75 21.85 4.61
C ARG A 257 6.96 20.59 3.79
N ALA A 258 7.16 19.44 4.44
CA ALA A 258 7.36 18.16 3.76
C ALA A 258 6.14 17.76 2.90
N ILE A 259 4.94 18.12 3.33
CA ILE A 259 3.69 17.86 2.60
C ILE A 259 3.23 19.04 1.74
N SER A 260 4.06 20.08 1.60
CA SER A 260 3.76 21.31 0.86
C SER A 260 2.46 21.99 1.31
N MET A 261 2.16 21.97 2.62
CA MET A 261 0.99 22.66 3.18
C MET A 261 1.16 24.18 3.00
N ASN A 262 0.15 24.83 2.44
CA ASN A 262 0.19 26.27 2.20
C ASN A 262 0.00 27.03 3.51
N SER A 263 0.85 28.02 3.77
CA SER A 263 0.75 28.97 4.88
C SER A 263 0.78 30.43 4.42
N GLY A 264 0.65 30.68 3.11
CA GLY A 264 0.79 32.01 2.51
C GLY A 264 -0.51 32.56 1.95
N VAL A 265 -0.43 33.18 0.77
CA VAL A 265 -1.60 33.75 0.08
C VAL A 265 -2.63 32.65 -0.18
N ASN A 266 -3.92 32.99 0.04
CA ASN A 266 -5.04 32.09 -0.13
C ASN A 266 -5.01 30.83 0.77
N VAL A 267 -4.44 30.92 1.97
CA VAL A 267 -4.26 29.78 2.90
C VAL A 267 -5.54 29.00 3.23
N LEU A 268 -6.68 29.68 3.30
CA LEU A 268 -8.01 29.08 3.54
C LEU A 268 -8.83 28.89 2.25
N GLY A 269 -8.23 29.12 1.09
CA GLY A 269 -8.90 29.01 -0.21
C GLY A 269 -8.44 27.79 -1.01
N GLN A 270 -8.83 27.78 -2.28
CA GLN A 270 -8.50 26.72 -3.23
C GLN A 270 -7.00 26.64 -3.60
N GLY A 271 -6.60 25.51 -4.16
CA GLY A 271 -5.33 25.35 -4.88
C GLY A 271 -4.22 24.61 -4.13
N ASN A 272 -4.43 24.24 -2.86
CA ASN A 272 -3.50 23.38 -2.13
C ASN A 272 -4.19 22.09 -1.66
N ARG A 273 -3.66 20.94 -2.11
CA ARG A 273 -4.25 19.63 -1.81
C ARG A 273 -4.25 19.32 -0.32
N ALA A 274 -3.12 19.50 0.38
CA ALA A 274 -3.03 19.23 1.81
C ALA A 274 -4.05 20.06 2.61
N ASN A 275 -4.12 21.37 2.37
CA ASN A 275 -5.06 22.25 3.06
C ASN A 275 -6.53 21.83 2.83
N LEU A 276 -6.88 21.44 1.60
CA LEU A 276 -8.26 21.07 1.25
C LEU A 276 -8.64 19.66 1.72
N THR A 277 -7.75 18.68 1.55
CA THR A 277 -8.11 17.27 1.78
C THR A 277 -8.01 16.86 3.24
N ILE A 278 -7.12 17.45 4.05
CA ILE A 278 -7.00 17.10 5.48
C ILE A 278 -8.28 17.49 6.23
N GLY A 279 -8.73 18.75 6.09
CA GLY A 279 -9.97 19.21 6.71
C GLY A 279 -11.19 18.43 6.19
N ARG A 280 -11.24 18.19 4.88
CA ARG A 280 -12.31 17.36 4.27
C ARG A 280 -12.30 15.92 4.80
N ALA A 281 -11.13 15.31 4.98
CA ALA A 281 -11.02 13.96 5.56
C ALA A 281 -11.58 13.92 6.98
N VAL A 282 -11.24 14.90 7.82
CA VAL A 282 -11.78 15.01 9.17
C VAL A 282 -13.31 15.14 9.14
N GLN A 283 -13.85 15.98 8.25
CA GLN A 283 -15.29 16.12 8.08
C GLN A 283 -15.94 14.79 7.65
N LEU A 284 -15.38 14.11 6.64
CA LEU A 284 -15.92 12.84 6.16
C LEU A 284 -15.87 11.76 7.25
N ILE A 285 -14.83 11.72 8.08
CA ILE A 285 -14.72 10.79 9.21
C ILE A 285 -15.85 11.01 10.21
N ILE A 286 -16.04 12.25 10.66
CA ILE A 286 -17.10 12.60 11.61
C ILE A 286 -18.49 12.35 11.02
N ARG A 287 -18.66 12.60 9.71
CA ARG A 287 -19.92 12.38 9.01
C ARG A 287 -20.24 10.89 8.79
N ASN A 288 -19.28 10.12 8.32
CA ASN A 288 -19.49 8.74 7.85
C ASN A 288 -19.37 7.70 8.97
N VAL A 289 -18.52 7.95 9.97
CA VAL A 289 -18.33 7.05 11.12
C VAL A 289 -18.99 7.62 12.37
N GLY A 290 -18.84 8.92 12.60
CA GLY A 290 -19.43 9.58 13.76
C GLY A 290 -20.95 9.77 13.64
N GLY A 291 -21.50 9.89 12.43
CA GLY A 291 -22.93 10.16 12.21
C GLY A 291 -23.30 11.64 12.19
N GLY A 292 -22.32 12.56 12.11
CA GLY A 292 -22.52 14.01 12.08
C GLY A 292 -23.07 14.55 10.76
N ARG A 293 -24.25 14.08 10.31
CA ARG A 293 -24.85 14.48 9.03
C ARG A 293 -25.74 15.74 9.14
N PRO A 294 -25.69 16.66 8.15
CA PRO A 294 -26.57 17.83 8.10
C PRO A 294 -28.06 17.50 8.17
N GLY A 295 -28.81 18.22 9.00
CA GLY A 295 -30.26 18.04 9.17
C GLY A 295 -30.64 16.88 10.09
N GLU A 296 -29.69 16.00 10.41
CA GLU A 296 -29.80 14.95 11.42
C GLU A 296 -29.20 15.49 12.73
N VAL A 297 -27.96 15.07 13.05
CA VAL A 297 -27.25 15.49 14.26
C VAL A 297 -26.52 16.81 14.08
N ASP A 298 -26.06 17.13 12.87
CA ASP A 298 -25.59 18.49 12.59
C ASP A 298 -26.81 19.42 12.46
N ARG A 299 -26.91 20.36 13.40
CA ARG A 299 -28.07 21.27 13.56
C ARG A 299 -27.81 22.68 13.06
N ALA A 300 -26.68 22.95 12.41
CA ALA A 300 -26.35 24.28 11.93
C ALA A 300 -27.47 24.87 11.05
N ALA A 301 -27.88 26.11 11.35
CA ALA A 301 -28.99 26.76 10.63
C ALA A 301 -28.61 27.21 9.21
N HIS A 302 -27.32 27.37 8.95
CA HIS A 302 -26.72 27.66 7.63
C HIS A 302 -25.28 27.13 7.62
N GLY A 303 -24.68 26.98 6.43
CA GLY A 303 -23.32 26.47 6.26
C GLY A 303 -22.61 27.11 5.06
N HIS A 304 -21.33 26.78 4.89
CA HIS A 304 -20.51 27.20 3.75
C HIS A 304 -19.90 25.96 3.08
N PRO A 305 -19.81 25.91 1.73
CA PRO A 305 -19.09 24.86 1.01
C PRO A 305 -17.60 24.75 1.35
#